data_AF-A0A6N4H9E4-F1
#
_entry.id   AF-A0A6N4H9E4-F1
#
_cell.length_a   1.000
_cell.length_b   1.000
_cell.length_c   1.000
_cell.angle_alpha   90.00
_cell.angle_beta   90.00
_cell.angle_gamma   90.00
#
_symmetry.space_group_name_H-M   'P 1'
#
loop_
_entity.id
_entity.type
_entity.pdbx_description
1 polymer ?
#
loop_
_entity_poly.entity_id
_entity_poly.type
_entity_poly.pdbx_seq_one_letter_code
_entity_poly.pdbx_strand_id
1 'polypeptide(L)'
;MKENRNLKEYTMKKRILYNPLTDEFATLGDKFEKIAHNKVNGMYCYKRTTSDGLTYYEVFKAPKRVCKDGGKHECYPQTAEFGFGTALCIRGSEKYTADKIAFYMANGFEAGRFRA
;
A
#
# COMPACT_ATOMS: atom_id res chain seq x y z
N MET A 1 -9.46 -13.58 -48.13
CA MET A 1 -8.91 -12.29 -47.64
C MET A 1 -8.39 -12.50 -46.23
N LYS A 2 -7.11 -12.17 -45.99
CA LYS A 2 -6.43 -12.38 -44.70
C LYS A 2 -7.01 -11.42 -43.66
N GLU A 3 -7.57 -11.99 -42.61
CA GLU A 3 -8.03 -11.28 -41.42
C GLU A 3 -6.79 -10.73 -40.69
N ASN A 4 -6.42 -9.49 -40.98
CA ASN A 4 -5.43 -8.74 -40.21
C ASN A 4 -6.07 -8.34 -38.87
N ARG A 5 -6.29 -9.33 -38.00
CA ARG A 5 -6.56 -9.06 -36.58
C ARG A 5 -5.32 -8.41 -36.00
N ASN A 6 -5.51 -7.15 -35.64
CA ASN A 6 -4.52 -6.19 -35.20
C ASN A 6 -3.80 -6.70 -33.94
N LEU A 7 -2.76 -7.51 -34.13
CA LEU A 7 -1.87 -8.03 -33.07
C LEU A 7 -1.21 -6.91 -32.24
N LYS A 8 -1.27 -5.64 -32.68
CA LYS A 8 -0.75 -4.51 -31.92
C LYS A 8 -1.58 -4.18 -30.67
N GLU A 9 -2.88 -4.50 -30.65
CA GLU A 9 -3.75 -4.23 -29.49
C GLU A 9 -3.42 -5.12 -28.27
N TYR A 10 -2.84 -6.30 -28.49
CA TYR A 10 -2.48 -7.24 -27.42
C TYR A 10 -1.12 -6.94 -26.75
N THR A 11 -0.30 -6.06 -27.33
CA THR A 11 1.07 -5.79 -26.86
C THR A 11 1.24 -4.48 -26.08
N MET A 12 0.19 -3.68 -25.89
CA MET A 12 0.20 -2.67 -24.82
C MET A 12 -0.16 -3.35 -23.50
N LYS A 13 0.82 -4.08 -22.94
CA LYS A 13 0.81 -4.57 -21.55
C LYS A 13 0.14 -3.52 -20.67
N LYS A 14 -1.04 -3.87 -20.12
CA LYS A 14 -1.78 -3.17 -19.07
C LYS A 14 -0.83 -2.30 -18.23
N ARG A 15 -0.68 -1.02 -18.54
CA ARG A 15 -0.10 -0.07 -17.59
C ARG A 15 -1.14 0.00 -16.48
N ILE A 16 -0.96 -0.79 -15.43
CA ILE A 16 -1.76 -0.66 -14.22
C ILE A 16 -1.42 0.74 -13.70
N LEU A 17 -2.30 1.69 -13.96
CA LEU A 17 -2.17 3.06 -13.49
C LEU A 17 -2.71 3.12 -12.06
N TYR A 18 -1.91 3.64 -11.14
CA TYR A 18 -2.24 3.68 -9.72
C TYR A 18 -3.01 4.95 -9.37
N ASN A 19 -3.80 4.87 -8.30
CA ASN A 19 -4.34 6.06 -7.66
C ASN A 19 -3.28 6.62 -6.69
N PRO A 20 -3.11 7.96 -6.62
CA PRO A 20 -2.36 8.59 -5.55
C PRO A 20 -2.95 8.28 -4.17
N LEU A 21 -2.11 8.31 -3.13
CA LEU A 21 -2.57 8.17 -1.74
C LEU A 21 -3.41 9.38 -1.31
N THR A 22 -4.61 9.10 -0.78
CA THR A 22 -5.56 10.07 -0.20
C THR A 22 -5.76 9.79 1.29
N ASP A 23 -6.36 10.75 2.02
CA ASP A 23 -6.60 10.57 3.47
C ASP A 23 -7.53 9.41 3.76
N GLU A 24 -8.56 9.22 2.94
CA GLU A 24 -9.46 8.07 3.04
C GLU A 24 -9.75 7.50 1.66
N PHE A 25 -10.01 6.20 1.60
CA PHE A 25 -10.55 5.52 0.43
C PHE A 25 -11.24 4.21 0.84
N ALA A 26 -12.01 3.63 -0.08
CA ALA A 26 -12.63 2.32 0.10
C ALA A 26 -12.29 1.42 -1.08
N THR A 27 -12.01 0.14 -0.81
CA THR A 27 -11.82 -0.88 -1.84
C THR A 27 -12.29 -2.23 -1.33
N LEU A 28 -12.94 -3.01 -2.20
CA LEU A 28 -13.40 -4.37 -1.91
C LEU A 28 -14.25 -4.50 -0.63
N GLY A 29 -14.99 -3.46 -0.26
CA GLY A 29 -15.82 -3.45 0.96
C GLY A 29 -15.09 -3.00 2.23
N ASP A 30 -13.79 -2.76 2.17
CA ASP A 30 -12.99 -2.29 3.30
C ASP A 30 -12.79 -0.77 3.24
N LYS A 31 -12.83 -0.12 4.41
CA LYS A 31 -12.53 1.31 4.58
C LYS A 31 -11.08 1.50 5.01
N PHE A 32 -10.37 2.41 4.37
CA PHE A 32 -8.98 2.76 4.69
C PHE A 32 -8.90 4.23 5.10
N GLU A 33 -8.26 4.50 6.23
CA GLU A 33 -8.10 5.84 6.81
C GLU A 33 -6.61 6.07 7.13
N LYS A 34 -6.01 7.12 6.59
CA LYS A 34 -4.61 7.46 6.85
C LYS A 34 -4.48 7.98 8.28
N ILE A 35 -3.77 7.24 9.12
CA ILE A 35 -3.57 7.61 10.53
C ILE A 35 -2.21 8.25 10.79
N ALA A 36 -1.21 7.96 9.96
CA ALA A 36 0.10 8.59 10.08
C ALA A 36 0.84 8.61 8.73
N HIS A 37 1.70 9.62 8.57
CA HIS A 37 2.63 9.74 7.46
C HIS A 37 3.92 10.38 7.94
N ASN A 38 5.04 9.68 7.78
CA ASN A 38 6.38 10.21 8.01
C ASN A 38 7.02 10.57 6.66
N LYS A 39 7.10 11.87 6.37
CA LYS A 39 7.67 12.40 5.12
C LYS A 39 9.17 12.14 4.99
N VAL A 40 9.90 11.98 6.09
CA VAL A 40 11.36 11.83 6.08
C VAL A 40 11.76 10.48 5.50
N ASN A 41 11.06 9.40 5.91
CA ASN A 41 11.36 8.04 5.46
C ASN A 41 10.31 7.47 4.48
N GLY A 42 9.25 8.22 4.18
CA GLY A 42 8.18 7.84 3.25
C GLY A 42 7.26 6.74 3.79
N MET A 43 7.16 6.63 5.12
CA MET A 43 6.33 5.62 5.79
C MET A 43 4.91 6.13 5.97
N TYR A 44 3.95 5.26 5.69
CA TYR A 44 2.53 5.50 5.89
C TYR A 44 1.98 4.47 6.87
N CYS A 45 0.96 4.87 7.61
CA CYS A 45 0.09 3.94 8.31
C CYS A 45 -1.37 4.25 7.97
N TYR A 46 -2.07 3.24 7.50
CA TYR A 46 -3.52 3.27 7.31
C TYR A 46 -4.19 2.35 8.31
N LYS A 47 -5.31 2.80 8.88
CA LYS A 47 -6.27 1.94 9.54
C LYS A 47 -7.20 1.37 8.46
N ARG A 48 -7.29 0.05 8.40
CA ARG A 48 -8.24 -0.68 7.57
C ARG A 48 -9.35 -1.24 8.46
N THR A 49 -10.59 -0.93 8.12
CA THR A 49 -11.78 -1.49 8.77
C THR A 49 -12.51 -2.36 7.77
N THR A 50 -12.65 -3.65 8.06
CA THR A 50 -13.35 -4.59 7.18
C THR A 50 -14.86 -4.43 7.30
N SER A 51 -15.61 -4.97 6.33
CA SER A 51 -17.08 -5.08 6.42
C SER A 51 -17.56 -5.70 7.72
N ASP A 52 -16.83 -6.69 8.23
CA ASP A 52 -17.15 -7.42 9.45
C ASP A 52 -16.71 -6.70 10.74
N GLY A 53 -16.25 -5.44 10.63
CA GLY A 53 -15.84 -4.61 11.76
C GLY A 53 -14.46 -4.93 12.33
N LEU A 54 -13.67 -5.79 11.69
CA LEU A 54 -12.29 -6.05 12.09
C LEU A 54 -11.41 -4.84 11.74
N THR A 55 -10.53 -4.48 12.67
CA THR A 55 -9.56 -3.40 12.47
C THR A 55 -8.17 -3.97 12.24
N TYR A 56 -7.50 -3.47 11.22
CA TYR A 56 -6.10 -3.72 10.90
C TYR A 56 -5.37 -2.39 10.74
N TYR A 57 -4.07 -2.40 10.99
CA TYR A 57 -3.19 -1.29 10.72
C TYR A 57 -2.15 -1.73 9.70
N GLU A 58 -2.15 -1.03 8.58
CA GLU A 58 -1.26 -1.32 7.46
C GLU A 58 -0.17 -0.27 7.43
N VAL A 59 1.04 -0.69 7.79
CA VAL A 59 2.24 0.13 7.84
C VAL A 59 3.09 -0.21 6.64
N PHE A 60 3.49 0.78 5.83
CA PHE A 60 4.25 0.52 4.61
C PHE A 60 5.12 1.71 4.20
N LYS A 61 6.17 1.45 3.42
CA LYS A 61 6.88 2.50 2.68
C LYS A 61 6.21 2.64 1.31
N ALA A 62 5.69 3.84 0.99
CA ALA A 62 4.91 4.02 -0.23
C ALA A 62 5.78 3.88 -1.50
N PRO A 63 5.47 2.96 -2.42
CA PRO A 63 6.15 2.92 -3.71
C PRO A 63 5.78 4.15 -4.55
N LYS A 64 6.76 4.67 -5.30
CA LYS A 64 6.54 5.75 -6.26
C LYS A 64 6.28 5.16 -7.65
N ARG A 65 5.09 5.39 -8.19
CA ARG A 65 4.63 4.79 -9.45
C ARG A 65 4.01 5.83 -10.36
N VAL A 66 3.90 5.50 -11.65
CA VAL A 66 3.15 6.33 -12.60
C VAL A 66 1.66 6.15 -12.32
N CYS A 67 1.00 7.26 -12.01
CA CYS A 67 -0.43 7.31 -11.71
C CYS A 67 -1.25 7.62 -12.96
N LYS A 68 -2.58 7.56 -12.79
CA LYS A 68 -3.56 7.80 -13.87
C LYS A 68 -3.45 9.17 -14.53
N ASP A 69 -2.96 10.17 -13.80
CA ASP A 69 -2.68 11.52 -14.30
C ASP A 69 -1.38 11.61 -15.13
N GLY A 70 -0.63 10.51 -15.25
CA GLY A 70 0.66 10.46 -15.93
C GLY A 70 1.84 10.92 -15.07
N GLY A 71 1.59 11.43 -13.86
CA GLY A 71 2.61 11.83 -12.91
C GLY A 71 3.19 10.66 -12.12
N LYS A 72 4.37 10.84 -11.52
CA LYS A 72 4.95 9.87 -10.57
C LYS A 72 4.56 10.26 -9.15
N HIS A 73 3.70 9.48 -8.51
CA HIS A 73 3.23 9.74 -7.14
C HIS A 73 3.44 8.53 -6.23
N GLU A 74 3.34 8.78 -4.93
CA GLU A 74 3.27 7.73 -3.91
C GLU A 74 1.92 7.04 -3.96
N CYS A 75 1.96 5.71 -3.99
CA CYS A 75 0.79 4.87 -4.17
C CYS A 75 0.66 3.89 -3.01
N TYR A 76 -0.55 3.36 -2.87
CA TYR A 76 -0.80 2.25 -1.98
C TYR A 76 -0.10 0.97 -2.50
N PRO A 77 0.49 0.12 -1.64
CA PRO A 77 1.21 -1.07 -2.06
C PRO A 77 0.30 -2.10 -2.73
N GLN A 78 0.86 -2.89 -3.65
CA GLN A 78 0.19 -4.06 -4.18
C GLN A 78 0.19 -5.19 -3.16
N THR A 79 -0.76 -6.12 -3.30
CA THR A 79 -0.83 -7.32 -2.45
C THR A 79 0.50 -8.08 -2.39
N ALA A 80 1.26 -8.16 -3.49
CA ALA A 80 2.57 -8.83 -3.52
C ALA A 80 3.69 -8.07 -2.77
N GLU A 81 3.48 -6.81 -2.41
CA GLU A 81 4.42 -6.00 -1.63
C GLU A 81 4.15 -6.09 -0.12
N PHE A 82 3.02 -6.69 0.28
CA PHE A 82 2.76 -7.04 1.68
C PHE A 82 3.60 -8.25 2.07
N GLY A 83 4.43 -8.06 3.09
CA GLY A 83 5.43 -9.03 3.50
C GLY A 83 6.51 -8.39 4.38
N PHE A 84 7.29 -9.24 5.02
CA PHE A 84 8.32 -8.80 5.94
C PHE A 84 9.36 -7.91 5.22
N GLY A 85 9.45 -6.66 5.65
CA GLY A 85 10.46 -5.72 5.17
C GLY A 85 10.00 -4.69 4.12
N THR A 86 8.71 -4.63 3.76
CA THR A 86 8.18 -3.65 2.78
C THR A 86 6.83 -3.06 3.21
N ALA A 87 5.89 -3.92 3.62
CA ALA A 87 4.58 -3.52 4.13
C ALA A 87 4.05 -4.59 5.08
N LEU A 88 3.53 -4.17 6.23
CA LEU A 88 2.96 -5.06 7.24
C LEU A 88 1.48 -4.75 7.45
N CYS A 89 0.71 -5.81 7.65
CA CYS A 89 -0.66 -5.75 8.14
C CYS A 89 -0.65 -6.27 9.59
N ILE A 90 -0.99 -5.39 10.54
CA ILE A 90 -0.99 -5.67 11.97
C ILE A 90 -2.45 -5.71 12.42
N ARG A 91 -2.89 -6.79 13.07
CA ARG A 91 -4.27 -6.86 13.55
C ARG A 91 -4.42 -5.94 14.76
N GLY A 92 -5.47 -5.11 14.78
CA GLY A 92 -5.66 -4.10 15.82
C GLY A 92 -5.81 -4.65 17.24
N SER A 93 -6.20 -5.93 17.35
CA SER A 93 -6.30 -6.64 18.63
C SER A 93 -4.97 -7.27 19.10
N GLU A 94 -3.87 -7.13 18.36
CA GLU A 94 -2.57 -7.63 18.80
C GLU A 94 -2.02 -6.83 20.00
N LYS A 95 -1.31 -7.53 20.89
CA LYS A 95 -0.57 -6.88 21.98
C LYS A 95 0.49 -5.94 21.40
N TYR A 96 0.64 -4.77 22.01
CA TYR A 96 1.62 -3.73 21.65
C TYR A 96 1.49 -3.20 20.22
N THR A 97 0.27 -3.22 19.65
CA THR A 97 0.02 -2.72 18.28
C THR A 97 0.52 -1.29 18.09
N ALA A 98 0.20 -0.38 19.02
CA ALA A 98 0.65 1.01 18.96
C ALA A 98 2.19 1.12 18.96
N ASP A 99 2.88 0.36 19.81
CA ASP A 99 4.34 0.38 19.91
C ASP A 99 4.99 -0.18 18.64
N LYS A 100 4.43 -1.25 18.05
CA LYS A 100 4.89 -1.79 16.76
C LYS A 100 4.74 -0.75 15.65
N ILE A 101 3.59 -0.10 15.56
CA ILE A 101 3.34 0.95 14.56
C ILE A 101 4.34 2.09 14.76
N ALA A 102 4.48 2.61 15.98
CA ALA A 102 5.41 3.69 16.30
C ALA A 102 6.85 3.32 15.93
N PHE A 103 7.28 2.10 16.25
CA PHE A 103 8.61 1.61 15.89
C PHE A 103 8.86 1.63 14.38
N TYR A 104 7.97 1.06 13.58
CA TYR A 104 8.13 1.03 12.12
C TYR A 104 7.98 2.42 11.49
N MET A 105 7.07 3.25 11.99
CA MET A 105 6.91 4.63 11.49
C MET A 105 8.15 5.50 11.73
N ALA A 106 8.83 5.32 12.87
CA ALA A 106 10.04 6.05 13.20
C ALA A 106 11.28 5.50 12.47
N ASN A 107 11.45 4.18 12.46
CA ASN A 107 12.72 3.56 12.04
C ASN A 107 12.68 2.96 10.62
N GLY A 108 11.51 2.84 10.02
CA GLY A 108 11.31 2.11 8.77
C GLY A 108 11.52 0.60 8.90
N PHE A 109 11.46 -0.10 7.77
CA PHE A 109 11.53 -1.57 7.75
C PHE A 109 12.94 -2.14 7.88
N GLU A 110 13.98 -1.40 7.50
CA GLU A 110 15.37 -1.87 7.60
C GLU A 110 15.74 -2.17 9.05
N ALA A 111 15.36 -1.30 9.99
CA ALA A 111 15.60 -1.51 11.42
C ALA A 111 14.81 -2.69 12.02
N GLY A 112 13.63 -3.00 11.47
CA GLY A 112 12.81 -4.13 11.93
C GLY A 112 13.32 -5.49 11.46
N ARG A 113 14.05 -5.55 10.34
CA ARG A 113 14.60 -6.81 9.81
C ARG A 113 15.66 -7.44 10.72
N PHE A 114 16.34 -6.64 11.54
CA PHE A 114 17.39 -7.10 12.45
C PHE A 114 16.88 -7.51 13.84
N ARG A 115 15.56 -7.53 14.06
CA ARG A 115 14.93 -7.90 15.34
C ARG A 115 14.03 -9.15 15.26
N ALA A 116 14.03 -9.84 14.11
CA ALA A 116 13.33 -11.12 13.93
C ALA A 116 14.20 -12.30 14.37
#